data_AF-L0J2P9-F1
#
_entry.id   AF-L0J2P9-F1
#
_cell.length_a   1.000
_cell.length_b   1.000
_cell.length_c   1.000
_cell.angle_alpha   90.00
_cell.angle_beta   90.00
_cell.angle_gamma   90.00
#
_symmetry.space_group_name_H-M   'P 1'
#
loop_
_entity.id
_entity.type
_entity.pdbx_description
1 polymer ?
#
loop_
_entity_poly.entity_id
_entity_poly.type
_entity_poly.pdbx_seq_one_letter_code
_entity_poly.pdbx_strand_id
1 'polypeptide(L)'
;MIVLTDHVHTWGCSVTVHYSHAPHSVVAQSTLALHLEFNSNLPPSPMFRSYALFRTAVVGGATITVNGPSLVATDVTEMHLELISDNGAAVAVVNQFDTTGAVVGPPKEPTSVRTVSFHRPSNGTTAYAHTTKVYGGGRDINENEAVQTAIAGLTVLGLDPAGLIMKVTTEAAHLARPQRLDLDTNELVDEVTDPRIG
;
A
#
# COMPACT_ATOMS: atom_id res chain seq x y z
N MET A 1 -16.25 13.93 9.01
CA MET A 1 -14.94 14.01 9.73
C MET A 1 -14.04 12.86 9.23
N ILE A 2 -12.72 12.84 9.44
CA ILE A 2 -11.84 11.83 8.82
C ILE A 2 -11.88 10.50 9.61
N VAL A 3 -12.24 9.41 8.93
CA VAL A 3 -12.24 8.03 9.47
C VAL A 3 -10.81 7.51 9.55
N LEU A 4 -10.08 7.59 8.43
CA LEU A 4 -8.67 7.24 8.33
C LEU A 4 -7.96 8.17 7.35
N THR A 5 -6.67 8.36 7.59
CA THR A 5 -5.73 8.98 6.66
C THR A 5 -4.49 8.09 6.58
N ASP A 6 -3.90 7.96 5.39
CA ASP A 6 -2.74 7.11 5.19
C ASP A 6 -1.81 7.67 4.11
N HIS A 7 -0.51 7.45 4.29
CA HIS A 7 0.51 7.71 3.28
C HIS A 7 1.06 6.38 2.79
N VAL A 8 0.89 6.10 1.51
CA VAL A 8 1.37 4.88 0.87
C VAL A 8 2.56 5.25 -0.01
N HIS A 9 3.70 4.64 0.28
CA HIS A 9 4.97 4.93 -0.38
C HIS A 9 5.35 3.78 -1.30
N THR A 10 5.97 4.10 -2.43
CA THR A 10 6.53 3.11 -3.36
C THR A 10 7.83 3.63 -4.00
N TRP A 11 8.69 2.71 -4.43
CA TRP A 11 9.91 3.00 -5.17
C TRP A 11 10.15 1.91 -6.24
N GLY A 12 9.96 2.27 -7.51
CA GLY A 12 10.19 1.36 -8.65
C GLY A 12 9.40 0.05 -8.59
N CYS A 13 8.26 0.04 -7.87
CA CYS A 13 7.47 -1.16 -7.61
C CYS A 13 5.96 -0.87 -7.47
N SER A 14 5.20 -1.93 -7.31
CA SER A 14 3.77 -1.87 -6.99
C SER A 14 3.54 -2.19 -5.52
N VAL A 15 2.71 -1.38 -4.87
CA VAL A 15 2.30 -1.55 -3.47
C VAL A 15 0.78 -1.60 -3.40
N THR A 16 0.24 -2.54 -2.64
CA THR A 16 -1.19 -2.59 -2.33
C THR A 16 -1.44 -2.43 -0.84
N VAL A 17 -2.57 -1.82 -0.49
CA VAL A 17 -2.99 -1.68 0.90
C VAL A 17 -4.41 -2.16 1.08
N HIS A 18 -4.64 -3.01 2.08
CA HIS A 18 -5.93 -3.53 2.50
C HIS A 18 -6.31 -2.92 3.84
N TYR A 19 -7.30 -2.04 3.81
CA TYR A 19 -7.88 -1.42 5.00
C TYR A 19 -9.08 -2.23 5.48
N SER A 20 -9.19 -2.45 6.79
CA SER A 20 -10.34 -3.11 7.42
C SER A 20 -10.76 -2.30 8.65
N HIS A 21 -12.03 -1.92 8.75
CA HIS A 21 -12.56 -1.08 9.84
C HIS A 21 -14.05 -1.38 10.11
N ALA A 22 -14.58 -0.82 11.20
CA ALA A 22 -16.02 -0.87 11.47
C ALA A 22 -16.82 -0.24 10.30
N PRO A 23 -18.10 -0.62 10.11
CA PRO A 23 -18.87 -0.08 8.99
C PRO A 23 -19.04 1.44 9.06
N HIS A 24 -18.76 2.13 7.96
CA HIS A 24 -18.88 3.58 7.86
C HIS A 24 -19.58 3.99 6.55
N SER A 25 -20.27 5.13 6.59
CA SER A 25 -20.67 5.82 5.36
C SER A 25 -19.63 6.88 5.03
N VAL A 26 -18.99 6.72 3.88
CA VAL A 26 -17.75 7.45 3.57
C VAL A 26 -17.73 8.01 2.17
N VAL A 27 -17.01 9.13 2.03
CA VAL A 27 -16.32 9.49 0.79
C VAL A 27 -14.85 9.08 0.97
N ALA A 28 -14.39 8.13 0.18
CA ALA A 28 -12.97 7.76 0.12
C ALA A 28 -12.30 8.41 -1.08
N GLN A 29 -11.06 8.86 -0.90
CA GLN A 29 -10.25 9.51 -1.93
C GLN A 29 -8.80 9.05 -1.84
N SER A 30 -8.19 8.75 -2.98
CA SER A 30 -6.76 8.54 -3.14
C SER A 30 -6.18 9.59 -4.07
N THR A 31 -5.13 10.27 -3.63
CA THR A 31 -4.46 11.32 -4.39
C THR A 31 -2.96 11.03 -4.45
N LEU A 32 -2.35 11.13 -5.62
CA LEU A 32 -0.88 11.17 -5.72
C LEU A 32 -0.39 12.50 -5.14
N ALA A 33 0.31 12.43 -4.01
CA ALA A 33 0.73 13.59 -3.24
C ALA A 33 2.15 14.06 -3.56
N LEU A 34 3.04 13.13 -3.92
CA LEU A 34 4.43 13.44 -4.21
C LEU A 34 5.00 12.47 -5.25
N HIS A 35 5.86 13.00 -6.10
CA HIS A 35 6.68 12.27 -7.05
C HIS A 35 8.13 12.60 -6.70
N LEU A 36 8.87 11.61 -6.22
CA LEU A 36 10.28 11.75 -5.87
C LEU A 36 11.12 10.98 -6.89
N GLU A 37 11.94 11.71 -7.60
CA GLU A 37 13.04 11.22 -8.44
C GLU A 37 12.68 10.64 -9.83
N PHE A 38 13.23 11.32 -10.85
CA PHE A 38 13.30 10.85 -12.23
C PHE A 38 14.69 10.26 -12.47
N ASN A 39 14.77 8.99 -12.87
CA ASN A 39 15.93 8.49 -13.59
C ASN A 39 15.69 8.66 -15.10
N SER A 40 15.77 9.91 -15.58
CA SER A 40 15.61 10.26 -17.00
C SER A 40 16.77 9.77 -17.88
N ASN A 41 17.87 9.31 -17.28
CA ASN A 41 19.13 9.01 -17.95
C ASN A 41 19.38 7.53 -18.24
N LEU A 42 18.41 6.63 -18.00
CA LEU A 42 18.57 5.20 -18.30
C LEU A 42 17.85 4.83 -19.60
N PRO A 43 18.57 4.45 -20.67
CA PRO A 43 17.96 3.90 -21.88
C PRO A 43 17.34 2.51 -21.62
N PRO A 44 16.21 2.17 -22.25
CA PRO A 44 15.37 3.02 -23.08
C PRO A 44 14.52 3.92 -22.17
N SER A 45 14.60 5.25 -22.30
CA SER A 45 13.91 6.23 -21.44
C SER A 45 12.50 5.75 -21.06
N PRO A 46 12.31 5.11 -19.88
CA PRO A 46 11.09 4.40 -19.62
C PRO A 46 9.98 5.43 -19.44
N MET A 47 8.81 5.18 -20.02
CA MET A 47 7.64 5.95 -19.66
C MET A 47 7.42 5.81 -18.16
N PHE A 48 7.61 6.89 -17.40
CA PHE A 48 7.22 6.94 -16.00
C PHE A 48 5.70 6.85 -15.92
N ARG A 49 5.20 5.96 -15.06
CA ARG A 49 3.77 5.81 -14.79
C ARG A 49 3.59 5.67 -13.29
N SER A 50 2.76 6.52 -12.73
CA SER A 50 2.23 6.29 -11.40
C SER A 50 0.74 6.56 -11.34
N TYR A 51 0.05 5.77 -10.52
CA TYR A 51 -1.35 5.96 -10.19
C TYR A 51 -1.61 5.42 -8.80
N ALA A 52 -2.62 5.98 -8.14
CA ALA A 52 -3.18 5.46 -6.91
C ALA A 52 -4.68 5.28 -7.13
N LEU A 53 -5.17 4.04 -7.06
CA LEU A 53 -6.57 3.72 -7.31
C LEU A 53 -7.09 2.74 -6.25
N PHE A 54 -8.33 2.95 -5.83
CA PHE A 54 -9.08 1.89 -5.17
C PHE A 54 -9.46 0.84 -6.20
N ARG A 55 -9.15 -0.42 -5.91
CA ARG A 55 -9.47 -1.56 -6.78
C ARG A 55 -10.82 -2.16 -6.39
N THR A 56 -11.00 -2.41 -5.10
CA THR A 56 -12.22 -3.02 -4.55
C THR A 56 -12.57 -2.43 -3.19
N ALA A 57 -13.82 -2.61 -2.79
CA ALA A 57 -14.30 -2.32 -1.45
C ALA A 57 -15.34 -3.37 -1.03
N VAL A 58 -15.52 -3.57 0.28
CA VAL A 58 -16.63 -4.35 0.83
C VAL A 58 -17.69 -3.38 1.32
N VAL A 59 -18.89 -3.46 0.73
CA VAL A 59 -20.03 -2.58 0.98
C VAL A 59 -21.24 -3.46 1.28
N GLY A 60 -21.86 -3.30 2.45
CA GLY A 60 -23.00 -4.14 2.83
C GLY A 60 -22.67 -5.64 2.91
N GLY A 61 -21.41 -5.98 3.18
CA GLY A 61 -20.90 -7.35 3.18
C GLY A 61 -20.60 -7.93 1.78
N ALA A 62 -20.79 -7.17 0.70
CA ALA A 62 -20.47 -7.59 -0.65
C ALA A 62 -19.21 -6.90 -1.19
N THR A 63 -18.33 -7.65 -1.86
CA THR A 63 -17.19 -7.07 -2.57
C THR A 63 -17.66 -6.41 -3.86
N ILE A 64 -17.32 -5.14 -4.06
CA ILE A 64 -17.56 -4.39 -5.28
C ILE A 64 -16.24 -3.98 -5.94
N THR A 65 -16.27 -3.81 -7.26
CA THR A 65 -15.17 -3.20 -8.01
C THR A 65 -15.30 -1.68 -7.97
N VAL A 66 -14.19 -0.98 -7.72
CA VAL A 66 -14.12 0.48 -7.73
C VAL A 66 -13.35 0.97 -8.95
N ASN A 67 -12.10 0.52 -9.12
CA ASN A 67 -11.17 0.92 -10.18
C ASN A 67 -11.12 2.44 -10.42
N GLY A 68 -11.01 3.22 -9.35
CA GLY A 68 -11.11 4.67 -9.40
C GLY A 68 -10.40 5.35 -8.23
N PRO A 69 -10.11 6.66 -8.34
CA PRO A 69 -9.44 7.42 -7.29
C PRO A 69 -10.39 7.78 -6.13
N SER A 70 -11.68 7.47 -6.25
CA SER A 70 -12.67 7.78 -5.23
C SER A 70 -13.79 6.75 -5.17
N LEU A 71 -14.42 6.68 -4.00
CA LEU A 71 -15.61 5.87 -3.73
C LEU A 71 -16.53 6.68 -2.82
N VAL A 72 -17.84 6.64 -3.08
CA VAL A 72 -18.86 7.11 -2.13
C VAL A 72 -19.81 5.96 -1.87
N ALA A 73 -19.88 5.51 -0.62
CA ALA A 73 -20.71 4.37 -0.25
C ALA A 73 -21.08 4.42 1.24
N THR A 74 -22.19 3.76 1.56
CA THR A 74 -22.63 3.50 2.93
C THR A 74 -22.26 2.08 3.33
N ASP A 75 -21.98 1.84 4.60
CA ASP A 75 -21.69 0.48 5.11
C ASP A 75 -20.41 -0.14 4.52
N VAL A 76 -19.38 0.69 4.35
CA VAL A 76 -18.03 0.27 3.91
C VAL A 76 -17.29 -0.32 5.10
N THR A 77 -16.76 -1.54 4.95
CA THR A 77 -15.97 -2.23 6.01
C THR A 77 -14.54 -2.50 5.60
N GLU A 78 -14.28 -2.69 4.31
CA GLU A 78 -12.93 -2.98 3.80
C GLU A 78 -12.68 -2.23 2.49
N MET A 79 -11.44 -1.84 2.24
CA MET A 79 -11.01 -1.18 1.01
C MET A 79 -9.63 -1.63 0.57
N HIS A 80 -9.44 -1.81 -0.74
CA HIS A 80 -8.15 -2.14 -1.34
C HIS A 80 -7.66 -1.01 -2.23
N LEU A 81 -6.48 -0.48 -1.92
CA LEU A 81 -5.73 0.46 -2.72
C LEU A 81 -4.62 -0.26 -3.49
N GLU A 82 -4.37 0.17 -4.71
CA GLU A 82 -3.16 -0.10 -5.45
C GLU A 82 -2.43 1.22 -5.77
N LEU A 83 -1.14 1.28 -5.47
CA LEU A 83 -0.21 2.31 -5.86
C LEU A 83 0.89 1.68 -6.72
N ILE A 84 1.07 2.17 -7.93
CA ILE A 84 2.19 1.78 -8.80
C ILE A 84 3.11 2.98 -9.01
N SER A 85 4.42 2.75 -8.99
CA SER A 85 5.40 3.66 -9.59
C SER A 85 6.41 2.89 -10.43
N ASP A 86 6.29 3.03 -11.74
CA ASP A 86 7.31 2.56 -12.66
C ASP A 86 8.42 3.61 -12.78
N ASN A 87 9.66 3.21 -12.53
CA ASN A 87 10.87 4.04 -12.75
C ASN A 87 10.93 5.33 -11.89
N GLY A 88 10.55 5.25 -10.61
CA GLY A 88 10.78 6.32 -9.61
C GLY A 88 10.00 6.08 -8.32
N ALA A 89 9.95 7.07 -7.44
CA ALA A 89 9.14 7.03 -6.21
C ALA A 89 7.84 7.82 -6.32
N ALA A 90 6.81 7.29 -5.65
CA ALA A 90 5.55 7.97 -5.49
C ALA A 90 5.03 7.83 -4.06
N VAL A 91 4.28 8.85 -3.64
CA VAL A 91 3.50 8.83 -2.41
C VAL A 91 2.04 9.08 -2.76
N ALA A 92 1.15 8.19 -2.32
CA ALA A 92 -0.28 8.40 -2.35
C ALA A 92 -0.78 8.77 -0.96
N VAL A 93 -1.65 9.78 -0.89
CA VAL A 93 -2.45 10.08 0.30
C VAL A 93 -3.82 9.43 0.11
N VAL A 94 -4.21 8.61 1.08
CA VAL A 94 -5.54 7.98 1.14
C VAL A 94 -6.31 8.61 2.28
N ASN A 95 -7.52 9.06 2.01
CA ASN A 95 -8.43 9.58 3.03
C ASN A 95 -9.78 8.88 2.93
N GLN A 96 -10.40 8.63 4.08
CA GLN A 96 -11.83 8.36 4.15
C GLN A 96 -12.50 9.41 5.03
N PHE A 97 -13.56 10.03 4.52
CA PHE A 97 -14.34 11.05 5.21
C PHE A 97 -15.71 10.47 5.56
N ASP A 98 -16.02 10.40 6.84
CA ASP A 98 -17.36 10.08 7.33
C ASP A 98 -18.36 11.15 6.87
N THR A 99 -19.45 10.69 6.26
CA THR A 99 -20.53 11.51 5.72
C THR A 99 -21.70 11.70 6.68
N THR A 100 -21.69 11.02 7.83
CA THR A 100 -22.80 11.05 8.80
C THR A 100 -22.57 12.03 9.96
N GLY A 101 -21.30 12.39 10.22
CA GLY A 101 -20.92 13.14 11.41
C GLY A 101 -20.79 12.28 12.67
N ALA A 102 -20.88 10.96 12.56
CA ALA A 102 -20.75 10.03 13.68
C ALA A 102 -19.32 9.93 14.21
N VAL A 103 -18.32 10.18 13.36
CA VAL A 103 -16.92 10.13 13.79
C VAL A 103 -16.54 11.50 14.36
N VAL A 104 -15.95 11.52 15.57
CA VAL A 104 -15.47 12.72 16.30
C VAL A 104 -14.00 12.55 16.73
N GLY A 105 -13.16 13.58 16.57
CA GLY A 105 -11.73 13.56 16.89
C GLY A 105 -10.77 13.33 15.69
N PRO A 106 -9.47 13.17 15.94
CA PRO A 106 -8.51 12.83 14.88
C PRO A 106 -8.73 11.40 14.35
N PRO A 107 -8.21 11.07 13.15
CA PRO A 107 -8.13 9.69 12.67
C PRO A 107 -7.46 8.78 13.70
N LYS A 108 -7.97 7.56 13.86
CA LYS A 108 -7.37 6.57 14.77
C LYS A 108 -6.26 5.80 14.05
N GLU A 109 -5.24 5.43 14.79
CA GLU A 109 -4.21 4.50 14.32
C GLU A 109 -4.80 3.08 14.13
N PRO A 110 -4.25 2.28 13.20
CA PRO A 110 -4.61 0.87 13.07
C PRO A 110 -4.25 0.09 14.33
N THR A 111 -5.12 -0.84 14.73
CA THR A 111 -4.89 -1.78 15.84
C THR A 111 -3.94 -2.91 15.46
N SER A 112 -3.80 -3.20 14.16
CA SER A 112 -2.84 -4.18 13.64
C SER A 112 -2.37 -3.77 12.26
N VAL A 113 -1.07 -3.90 12.02
CA VAL A 113 -0.48 -3.73 10.70
C VAL A 113 0.43 -4.91 10.37
N ARG A 114 0.38 -5.35 9.12
CA ARG A 114 1.31 -6.33 8.56
C ARG A 114 1.68 -5.95 7.15
N THR A 115 2.95 -6.08 6.80
CA THR A 115 3.45 -5.93 5.44
C THR A 115 4.11 -7.22 5.00
N VAL A 116 3.67 -7.72 3.85
CA VAL A 116 4.32 -8.80 3.11
C VAL A 116 5.00 -8.17 1.90
N SER A 117 6.32 -8.31 1.81
CA SER A 117 7.13 -7.71 0.75
C SER A 117 7.95 -8.77 0.03
N PHE A 118 8.18 -8.56 -1.25
CA PHE A 118 8.93 -9.46 -2.12
C PHE A 118 10.09 -8.70 -2.75
N HIS A 119 11.30 -9.23 -2.59
CA HIS A 119 12.56 -8.57 -2.93
C HIS A 119 13.32 -9.33 -4.00
N ARG A 120 13.97 -8.61 -4.91
CA ARG A 120 14.78 -9.21 -5.97
C ARG A 120 16.09 -9.75 -5.40
N PRO A 121 16.42 -11.05 -5.59
CA PRO A 121 17.67 -11.62 -5.08
C PRO A 121 18.93 -10.97 -5.65
N SER A 122 18.85 -10.35 -6.83
CA SER A 122 20.00 -9.77 -7.53
C SER A 122 20.52 -8.46 -6.93
N ASN A 123 19.66 -7.70 -6.25
CA ASN A 123 20.01 -6.36 -5.76
C ASN A 123 19.23 -5.90 -4.51
N GLY A 124 18.35 -6.74 -3.96
CA GLY A 124 17.58 -6.45 -2.76
C GLY A 124 16.42 -5.48 -2.97
N THR A 125 16.20 -4.93 -4.17
CA THR A 125 15.11 -3.97 -4.42
C THR A 125 13.74 -4.63 -4.25
N THR A 126 12.79 -3.88 -3.68
CA THR A 126 11.40 -4.34 -3.58
C THR A 126 10.79 -4.48 -4.97
N ALA A 127 10.22 -5.65 -5.26
CA ALA A 127 9.44 -5.92 -6.47
C ALA A 127 7.95 -5.68 -6.26
N TYR A 128 7.46 -6.01 -5.06
CA TYR A 128 6.06 -5.85 -4.67
C TYR A 128 5.93 -5.80 -3.15
N ALA A 129 4.96 -5.03 -2.64
CA ALA A 129 4.56 -5.09 -1.25
C ALA A 129 3.03 -5.04 -1.08
N HIS A 130 2.54 -5.74 -0.06
CA HIS A 130 1.14 -5.73 0.35
C HIS A 130 1.07 -5.42 1.85
N THR A 131 0.31 -4.39 2.21
CA THR A 131 0.13 -3.99 3.60
C THR A 131 -1.33 -4.15 4.02
N THR A 132 -1.58 -4.79 5.16
CA THR A 132 -2.90 -4.87 5.77
C THR A 132 -2.95 -3.92 6.96
N LYS A 133 -3.96 -3.05 7.05
CA LYS A 133 -4.19 -2.14 8.18
C LYS A 133 -5.58 -2.37 8.74
N VAL A 134 -5.65 -2.97 9.93
CA VAL A 134 -6.91 -3.24 10.64
C VAL A 134 -7.10 -2.15 11.68
N TYR A 135 -8.25 -1.48 11.66
CA TYR A 135 -8.68 -0.47 12.62
C TYR A 135 -9.75 -1.03 13.55
N GLY A 136 -10.06 -0.30 14.63
CA GLY A 136 -11.05 -0.73 15.62
C GLY A 136 -12.41 -1.12 15.00
N GLY A 137 -12.87 -2.33 15.32
CA GLY A 137 -14.12 -2.90 14.81
C GLY A 137 -14.04 -3.49 13.39
N GLY A 138 -12.86 -3.43 12.74
CA GLY A 138 -12.59 -4.14 11.50
C GLY A 138 -12.39 -5.64 11.71
N ARG A 139 -12.56 -6.40 10.62
CA ARG A 139 -12.22 -7.82 10.57
C ARG A 139 -10.70 -8.00 10.67
N ASP A 140 -10.27 -8.97 11.47
CA ASP A 140 -8.86 -9.38 11.50
C ASP A 140 -8.43 -9.97 10.16
N ILE A 141 -7.21 -9.62 9.76
CA ILE A 141 -6.54 -10.16 8.57
C ILE A 141 -5.27 -10.80 9.12
N ASN A 142 -5.23 -12.13 9.13
CA ASN A 142 -4.09 -12.86 9.68
C ASN A 142 -2.92 -12.95 8.68
N GLU A 143 -1.78 -13.46 9.14
CA GLU A 143 -0.58 -13.54 8.30
C GLU A 143 -0.77 -14.41 7.06
N ASN A 144 -1.42 -15.57 7.21
CA ASN A 144 -1.66 -16.46 6.08
C ASN A 144 -2.53 -15.78 5.02
N GLU A 145 -3.61 -15.12 5.41
CA GLU A 145 -4.45 -14.34 4.49
C GLU A 145 -3.64 -13.23 3.81
N ALA A 146 -2.86 -12.45 4.57
CA ALA A 146 -2.02 -11.39 4.03
C ALA A 146 -0.99 -11.93 3.01
N VAL A 147 -0.36 -13.07 3.30
CA VAL A 147 0.60 -13.73 2.39
C VAL A 147 -0.09 -14.22 1.13
N GLN A 148 -1.24 -14.88 1.23
CA GLN A 148 -1.98 -15.35 0.06
C GLN A 148 -2.46 -14.19 -0.81
N THR A 149 -2.99 -13.13 -0.22
CA THR A 149 -3.39 -11.91 -0.93
C THR A 149 -2.19 -11.26 -1.61
N ALA A 150 -1.03 -11.20 -0.93
CA ALA A 150 0.18 -10.67 -1.52
C ALA A 150 0.63 -11.49 -2.74
N ILE A 151 0.70 -12.83 -2.60
CA ILE A 151 1.03 -13.78 -3.67
C ILE A 151 0.12 -13.60 -4.88
N ALA A 152 -1.19 -13.55 -4.65
CA ALA A 152 -2.17 -13.32 -5.71
C ALA A 152 -1.92 -11.98 -6.42
N GLY A 153 -1.68 -10.91 -5.65
CA GLY A 153 -1.39 -9.58 -6.17
C GLY A 153 -0.15 -9.53 -7.06
N LEU A 154 0.99 -10.07 -6.62
CA LEU A 154 2.20 -10.06 -7.44
C LEU A 154 2.10 -10.95 -8.69
N THR A 155 1.33 -12.05 -8.60
CA THR A 155 1.10 -12.95 -9.74
C THR A 155 0.30 -12.25 -10.84
N VAL A 156 -0.68 -11.42 -10.47
CA VAL A 156 -1.43 -10.57 -11.43
C VAL A 156 -0.50 -9.61 -12.18
N LEU A 157 0.60 -9.19 -11.55
CA LEU A 157 1.63 -8.34 -12.17
C LEU A 157 2.64 -9.14 -13.02
N GLY A 158 2.47 -10.46 -13.13
CA GLY A 158 3.37 -11.33 -13.89
C GLY A 158 4.70 -11.64 -13.18
N LEU A 159 4.78 -11.37 -11.87
CA LEU A 159 5.95 -11.71 -11.06
C LEU A 159 5.81 -13.13 -10.51
N ASP A 160 6.91 -13.89 -10.51
CA ASP A 160 6.98 -15.23 -9.91
C ASP A 160 7.40 -15.14 -8.43
N PRO A 161 6.53 -15.49 -7.46
CA PRO A 161 6.88 -15.49 -6.04
C PRO A 161 8.07 -16.38 -5.71
N ALA A 162 8.25 -17.51 -6.41
CA ALA A 162 9.34 -18.44 -6.14
C ALA A 162 10.71 -17.87 -6.51
N GLY A 163 10.75 -16.88 -7.41
CA GLY A 163 11.96 -16.16 -7.82
C GLY A 163 12.33 -14.98 -6.92
N LEU A 164 11.58 -14.73 -5.85
CA LEU A 164 11.75 -13.55 -4.98
C LEU A 164 11.95 -13.95 -3.52
N ILE A 165 12.60 -13.07 -2.75
CA ILE A 165 12.76 -13.24 -1.31
C ILE A 165 11.59 -12.58 -0.61
N MET A 166 10.76 -13.37 0.09
CA MET A 166 9.62 -12.87 0.84
C MET A 166 10.03 -12.45 2.26
N LYS A 167 9.52 -11.31 2.72
CA LYS A 167 9.62 -10.83 4.10
C LYS A 167 8.26 -10.44 4.64
N VAL A 168 8.02 -10.77 5.91
CA VAL A 168 6.83 -10.35 6.65
C VAL A 168 7.27 -9.50 7.83
N THR A 169 6.63 -8.35 8.03
CA THR A 169 6.88 -7.47 9.17
C THR A 169 5.56 -6.94 9.73
N THR A 170 5.54 -6.67 11.03
CA THR A 170 4.43 -6.00 11.74
C THR A 170 4.86 -4.63 12.29
N GLU A 171 6.06 -4.17 11.94
CA GLU A 171 6.61 -2.93 12.46
C GLU A 171 6.07 -1.73 11.66
N ALA A 172 5.34 -0.86 12.34
CA ALA A 172 4.73 0.31 11.70
C ALA A 172 5.75 1.31 11.14
N ALA A 173 6.98 1.34 11.68
CA ALA A 173 8.05 2.21 11.19
C ALA A 173 8.41 1.91 9.72
N HIS A 174 8.37 0.64 9.31
CA HIS A 174 8.65 0.20 7.93
C HIS A 174 7.59 0.65 6.92
N LEU A 175 6.48 1.26 7.36
CA LEU A 175 5.40 1.74 6.50
C LEU A 175 5.59 3.20 6.06
N ALA A 176 6.39 3.96 6.80
CA ALA A 176 6.57 5.39 6.57
C ALA A 176 7.53 5.69 5.40
N ARG A 177 8.30 4.69 4.96
CA ARG A 177 9.36 4.84 3.96
C ARG A 177 9.48 3.59 3.10
N PRO A 178 9.80 3.73 1.79
CA PRO A 178 10.14 2.58 0.97
C PRO A 178 11.28 1.78 1.61
N GLN A 179 11.17 0.46 1.59
CA GLN A 179 12.17 -0.47 2.13
C GLN A 179 12.84 -1.24 0.99
N ARG A 180 14.06 -1.70 1.24
CA ARG A 180 14.75 -2.73 0.47
C ARG A 180 15.28 -3.82 1.39
N LEU A 181 15.64 -4.96 0.81
CA LEU A 181 16.38 -6.01 1.48
C LEU A 181 17.87 -5.72 1.40
N ASP A 182 18.55 -5.70 2.55
CA ASP A 182 20.00 -5.86 2.60
C ASP A 182 20.33 -7.34 2.35
N LEU A 183 21.09 -7.63 1.29
CA LEU A 183 21.39 -9.00 0.90
C LEU A 183 22.47 -9.65 1.78
N ASP A 184 23.30 -8.85 2.44
CA ASP A 184 24.37 -9.36 3.30
C ASP A 184 23.83 -9.72 4.69
N THR A 185 22.98 -8.84 5.26
CA THR A 185 22.39 -9.07 6.59
C THR A 185 21.05 -9.78 6.54
N ASN A 186 20.40 -9.81 5.38
CA ASN A 186 19.03 -10.33 5.20
C ASN A 186 17.98 -9.55 6.02
N GLU A 187 18.26 -8.28 6.33
CA GLU A 187 17.37 -7.38 7.06
C GLU A 187 16.68 -6.38 6.13
N LEU A 188 15.51 -5.90 6.53
CA LEU A 188 14.85 -4.79 5.85
C LEU A 188 15.52 -3.48 6.28
N VAL A 189 15.84 -2.64 5.32
CA VAL A 189 16.45 -1.32 5.52
C VAL A 189 15.74 -0.28 4.68
N ASP A 190 15.77 0.98 5.12
CA ASP A 190 15.24 2.10 4.33
C ASP A 190 15.92 2.17 2.96
N GLU A 191 15.12 2.35 1.91
CA GLU A 191 15.63 2.65 0.57
C GLU A 191 16.28 4.04 0.61
N VAL A 192 17.54 4.13 0.16
CA VAL A 192 18.25 5.41 0.15
C VAL A 192 17.76 6.21 -1.06
N THR A 193 16.91 7.20 -0.79
CA THR A 193 16.30 8.02 -1.85
C THR A 193 17.16 9.20 -2.30
N ASP A 194 18.34 9.46 -1.71
CA ASP A 194 19.41 10.35 -2.24
C ASP A 194 20.73 10.09 -1.46
N PRO A 195 21.83 9.65 -2.10
CA PRO A 195 23.12 9.45 -1.43
C PRO A 195 23.82 10.75 -0.96
N ARG A 196 23.28 11.94 -1.28
CA ARG A 196 23.80 13.25 -0.83
C ARG A 196 23.11 13.80 0.40
N ILE A 197 22.04 13.17 0.86
CA ILE A 197 21.36 13.51 2.10
C ILE A 197 21.85 12.50 3.16
N GLY A 198 23.12 12.66 3.53
CA GLY A 198 23.75 12.04 4.70
C GLY A 198 24.11 13.10 5.73
#